data_AF-A0A4R6EJ18-F1
#
_entry.id   AF-A0A4R6EJ18-F1
#
_cell.length_a   1.000
_cell.length_b   1.000
_cell.length_c   1.000
_cell.angle_alpha   90.00
_cell.angle_beta   90.00
_cell.angle_gamma   90.00
#
_symmetry.space_group_name_H-M   'P 1'
#
loop_
_entity.id
_entity.type
_entity.pdbx_description
1 polymer ?
#
loop_
_entity_poly.entity_id
_entity_poly.type
_entity_poly.pdbx_seq_one_letter_code
_entity_poly.pdbx_strand_id
1 'polypeptide(L)'
;MSWHDHAQQELDHIEAVISQLEHLGVSHRTEHSSAVMHVEYWRTRIRTVLALPDVPRRVVERGSALLARLDRLHPAPPDTTMHDRK
;
A
#
# COMPACT_ATOMS: atom_id res chain seq x y z
N MET A 1 16.20 -17.91 6.38
CA MET A 1 15.82 -16.52 6.04
C MET A 1 15.24 -15.89 7.28
N SER A 2 15.70 -14.70 7.65
CA SER A 2 15.18 -13.97 8.80
C SER A 2 13.83 -13.36 8.45
N TRP A 3 12.99 -13.12 9.44
CA TRP A 3 11.74 -12.37 9.28
C TRP A 3 11.96 -11.00 8.60
N HIS A 4 13.13 -10.41 8.82
CA HIS A 4 13.59 -9.18 8.19
C HIS A 4 13.78 -9.30 6.66
N ASP A 5 14.34 -10.42 6.19
CA ASP A 5 14.51 -10.68 4.76
C ASP A 5 13.14 -10.83 4.08
N HIS A 6 12.20 -11.50 4.75
CA HIS A 6 10.83 -11.64 4.26
C HIS A 6 10.11 -10.29 4.15
N ALA A 7 10.26 -9.41 5.14
CA ALA A 7 9.67 -8.07 5.09
C ALA A 7 10.26 -7.21 3.96
N GLN A 8 11.57 -7.30 3.71
CA GLN A 8 12.19 -6.58 2.60
C GLN A 8 11.72 -7.08 1.24
N GLN A 9 11.72 -8.40 1.04
CA GLN A 9 11.29 -9.02 -0.21
C GLN A 9 9.82 -8.74 -0.50
N GLU A 10 8.97 -8.73 0.54
CA GLU A 10 7.57 -8.34 0.41
C GLU A 10 7.43 -6.88 -0.02
N LEU A 11 8.21 -5.95 0.54
CA LEU A 11 8.19 -4.55 0.10
C LEU A 11 8.72 -4.37 -1.33
N ASP A 12 9.75 -5.13 -1.75
CA ASP A 12 10.21 -5.12 -3.15
C ASP A 12 9.11 -5.58 -4.11
N HIS A 13 8.37 -6.64 -3.73
CA HIS A 13 7.25 -7.12 -4.51
C HIS A 13 6.12 -6.08 -4.59
N ILE A 14 5.74 -5.49 -3.45
CA ILE A 14 4.69 -4.46 -3.37
C ILE A 14 5.08 -3.24 -4.22
N GLU A 15 6.34 -2.80 -4.17
CA GLU A 15 6.82 -1.68 -4.98
C GLU A 15 6.71 -1.94 -6.49
N ALA A 16 7.05 -3.15 -6.93
CA ALA A 16 6.91 -3.54 -8.33
C ALA A 16 5.44 -3.51 -8.77
N VAL A 17 4.51 -3.97 -7.91
CA VAL A 17 3.07 -3.93 -8.21
C VAL A 17 2.54 -2.50 -8.22
N ILE A 18 2.91 -1.66 -7.25
CA ILE A 18 2.50 -0.24 -7.21
C ILE A 18 2.96 0.47 -8.49
N SER A 19 4.19 0.22 -8.95
CA SER A 19 4.70 0.82 -10.19
C SER A 19 3.90 0.35 -11.41
N GLN A 20 3.46 -0.92 -11.44
CA GLN A 20 2.54 -1.40 -12.48
C GLN A 20 1.17 -0.72 -12.38
N LEU A 21 0.61 -0.53 -11.19
CA LEU A 21 -0.65 0.18 -10.99
C LEU A 21 -0.57 1.65 -11.39
N GLU A 22 0.55 2.33 -11.13
CA GLU A 22 0.82 3.70 -11.60
C GLU A 22 0.80 3.77 -13.14
N HIS A 23 1.43 2.81 -13.81
CA HIS A 23 1.41 2.74 -15.28
C HIS A 23 0.02 2.37 -15.83
N LEU A 24 -0.68 1.43 -15.19
CA LEU A 24 -2.02 1.00 -15.61
C LEU A 24 -3.09 2.06 -15.34
N GLY A 25 -2.97 2.85 -14.27
CA GLY A 25 -3.88 3.96 -13.96
C GLY A 25 -3.90 5.07 -15.02
N VAL A 26 -2.86 5.14 -15.86
CA VAL A 26 -2.79 6.04 -17.03
C VAL A 26 -3.55 5.48 -18.24
N SER A 27 -3.79 4.16 -18.32
CA SER A 27 -4.29 3.52 -19.55
C SER A 27 -5.51 2.61 -19.39
N HIS A 28 -5.84 2.15 -18.18
CA HIS A 28 -6.89 1.14 -18.01
C HIS A 28 -7.69 1.35 -16.73
N ARG A 29 -8.83 2.04 -16.89
CA ARG A 29 -9.89 2.14 -15.90
C ARG A 29 -10.93 1.03 -16.10
N THR A 30 -10.50 -0.21 -16.38
CA THR A 30 -11.42 -1.31 -16.72
C THR A 30 -11.19 -2.57 -15.89
N GLU A 31 -12.13 -2.80 -14.98
CA GLU A 31 -12.97 -4.01 -14.93
C GLU A 31 -12.33 -5.41 -14.82
N HIS A 32 -11.07 -5.55 -14.41
CA HIS A 32 -10.51 -6.86 -14.04
C HIS A 32 -10.34 -7.02 -12.53
N SER A 33 -11.33 -7.71 -11.92
CA SER A 33 -11.48 -8.06 -10.50
C SER A 33 -10.43 -9.06 -9.97
N SER A 34 -9.16 -8.67 -9.95
CA SER A 34 -8.14 -9.36 -9.16
C SER A 34 -7.84 -8.53 -7.91
N ALA A 35 -7.76 -9.14 -6.72
CA ALA A 35 -7.40 -8.45 -5.47
C ALA A 35 -6.10 -7.62 -5.58
N VAL A 36 -5.18 -8.07 -6.44
CA VAL A 36 -3.91 -7.42 -6.82
C VAL A 36 -4.12 -6.06 -7.51
N MET A 37 -5.29 -5.81 -8.10
CA MET A 37 -5.64 -4.54 -8.76
C MET A 37 -6.28 -3.52 -7.78
N HIS A 38 -6.64 -3.93 -6.57
CA HIS A 38 -7.25 -3.05 -5.57
C HIS A 38 -6.17 -2.36 -4.73
N VAL A 39 -6.12 -1.02 -4.78
CA VAL A 39 -5.18 -0.21 -3.97
C VAL A 39 -5.33 -0.51 -2.47
N GLU A 40 -6.56 -0.71 -1.99
CA GLU A 40 -6.84 -1.03 -0.58
C GLU A 40 -6.24 -2.36 -0.10
N TYR A 41 -6.09 -3.34 -1.00
CA TYR A 41 -5.44 -4.61 -0.68
C TYR A 41 -3.97 -4.38 -0.33
N TRP A 42 -3.25 -3.61 -1.17
CA TRP A 42 -1.85 -3.26 -0.93
C TRP A 42 -1.66 -2.37 0.29
N ARG A 43 -2.58 -1.41 0.53
CA ARG A 43 -2.56 -0.58 1.74
C ARG A 43 -2.63 -1.45 3.01
N THR A 44 -3.47 -2.47 3.00
CA THR A 44 -3.61 -3.42 4.11
C THR A 44 -2.34 -4.26 4.30
N ARG A 45 -1.76 -4.81 3.21
CA ARG A 45 -0.52 -5.59 3.27
C ARG A 45 0.65 -4.79 3.84
N ILE A 46 0.85 -3.56 3.36
CA ILE A 46 1.92 -2.70 3.89
C ILE A 46 1.72 -2.43 5.38
N ARG A 47 0.49 -2.12 5.81
CA ARG A 47 0.19 -1.93 7.24
C ARG A 47 0.49 -3.17 8.07
N THR A 48 0.21 -4.37 7.56
CA THR A 48 0.57 -5.62 8.22
C THR A 48 2.09 -5.77 8.36
N VAL A 49 2.87 -5.42 7.33
CA VAL A 49 4.35 -5.44 7.40
C VAL A 49 4.88 -4.41 8.41
N LEU A 50 4.26 -3.23 8.48
CA LEU A 50 4.67 -2.20 9.44
C LEU A 50 4.26 -2.49 10.88
N ALA A 51 3.25 -3.33 11.10
CA ALA A 51 2.77 -3.72 12.44
C ALA A 51 3.63 -4.80 13.11
N LEU A 52 4.68 -5.28 12.45
CA LEU A 52 5.53 -6.34 12.97
C LEU A 52 6.45 -5.80 14.08
N PRO A 53 6.77 -6.62 15.09
CA PRO A 53 7.73 -6.23 16.10
C PRO A 53 9.13 -6.07 15.49
N ASP A 54 9.92 -5.15 16.04
CA ASP A 54 11.32 -4.91 15.66
C ASP A 54 11.56 -4.58 14.18
N VAL A 55 10.56 -3.99 13.50
CA VAL A 55 10.71 -3.58 12.11
C VAL A 55 11.83 -2.54 11.98
N PRO A 56 12.83 -2.77 11.10
CA PRO A 56 13.91 -1.82 10.90
C PRO A 56 13.38 -0.49 10.42
N ARG A 57 13.97 0.61 10.88
CA ARG A 57 13.60 1.97 10.46
C ARG A 57 13.52 2.12 8.94
N ARG A 58 14.44 1.50 8.19
CA ARG A 58 14.44 1.53 6.71
C ARG A 58 13.19 0.88 6.11
N VAL A 59 12.67 -0.18 6.72
CA VAL A 59 11.44 -0.86 6.30
C VAL A 59 10.23 0.04 6.60
N VAL A 60 10.23 0.73 7.75
CA VAL A 60 9.21 1.72 8.10
C VAL A 60 9.16 2.88 7.11
N GLU A 61 10.32 3.48 6.80
CA GLU A 61 10.43 4.59 5.86
C GLU A 61 9.97 4.18 4.46
N ARG A 62 10.39 2.99 3.99
CA ARG A 62 9.98 2.45 2.69
C ARG A 62 8.48 2.14 2.63
N GLY A 63 7.93 1.46 3.63
CA GLY A 63 6.49 1.18 3.70
C GLY A 63 5.65 2.46 3.74
N SER A 64 6.08 3.47 4.50
CA SER A 64 5.39 4.77 4.54
C SER A 64 5.41 5.50 3.19
N ALA A 65 6.54 5.45 2.47
CA ALA A 65 6.63 6.01 1.12
C ALA A 65 5.71 5.30 0.12
N LEU A 66 5.60 3.96 0.20
CA LEU A 66 4.69 3.19 -0.64
C LEU A 66 3.22 3.50 -0.34
N LEU A 67 2.85 3.68 0.94
CA LEU A 67 1.51 4.14 1.32
C LEU A 67 1.19 5.51 0.69
N ALA A 68 2.12 6.46 0.76
CA ALA A 68 1.93 7.78 0.15
C ALA A 68 1.77 7.71 -1.38
N ARG A 69 2.39 6.75 -2.06
CA ARG A 69 2.18 6.51 -3.50
C ARG A 69 0.78 5.97 -3.78
N LEU A 70 0.34 4.99 -2.99
CA LEU A 70 -1.03 4.45 -3.07
C LEU A 70 -2.09 5.53 -2.82
N ASP A 71 -1.88 6.41 -1.84
CA ASP A 71 -2.79 7.53 -1.55
C ASP A 71 -2.92 8.52 -2.72
N ARG A 72 -1.91 8.63 -3.60
CA ARG A 72 -2.00 9.45 -4.81
C ARG A 72 -2.80 8.77 -5.92
N LEU A 73 -2.72 7.44 -6.02
CA LEU A 73 -3.45 6.64 -7.00
C LEU A 73 -4.92 6.53 -6.66
N HIS A 74 -5.20 6.30 -5.39
CA HIS A 74 -6.53 6.22 -4.84
C HIS A 74 -6.49 6.94 -3.48
N PRO A 75 -6.89 8.23 -3.45
CA PRO A 75 -6.99 8.94 -2.19
C PRO A 75 -7.89 8.12 -1.28
N ALA A 76 -7.39 7.83 -0.07
CA ALA A 76 -8.24 7.24 0.94
C ALA A 76 -9.53 8.07 0.99
N PRO A 77 -10.71 7.44 1.06
CA PRO A 77 -11.92 8.21 1.29
C PRO A 77 -11.62 9.12 2.49
N PRO A 78 -11.93 10.43 2.41
CA PRO A 78 -11.78 11.29 3.57
C PRO A 78 -12.52 10.56 4.67
N ASP A 79 -11.80 10.24 5.75
CA ASP A 79 -12.38 9.64 6.92
C ASP A 79 -13.49 10.60 7.32
N THR A 80 -14.74 10.29 6.95
CA THR A 80 -15.89 11.12 7.25
C THR A 80 -16.14 10.95 8.73
N THR A 81 -15.26 11.53 9.53
CA THR A 81 -15.61 12.13 10.80
C THR A 81 -16.53 13.32 10.47
N MET A 82 -17.73 13.03 9.95
CA MET A 82 -18.91 13.81 10.26
C MET A 82 -19.20 13.56 11.73
N HIS A 83 -18.40 14.17 12.59
CA HIS A 83 -18.88 14.62 13.88
C HIS A 83 -19.62 15.93 13.62
N ASP A 84 -20.70 15.86 12.84
CA ASP A 84 -21.65 16.97 12.75
C ASP A 84 -22.54 16.86 13.98
N ARG A 85 -22.27 17.75 14.92
CA ARG A 85 -23.13 18.02 16.07
C ARG A 85 -24.56 18.27 15.59
N LYS A 86 -25.53 17.56 16.17
CA LYS A 86 -26.77 18.21 16.59
C LYS A 86 -27.45 17.51 17.74
#